data_AF-A0A7S0VSM4-F1
#
_entry.id   AF-A0A7S0VSM4-F1
#
_cell.length_a   1.000
_cell.length_b   1.000
_cell.length_c   1.000
_cell.angle_alpha   90.00
_cell.angle_beta   90.00
_cell.angle_gamma   90.00
#
_symmetry.space_group_name_H-M   'P 1'
#
loop_
_entity.id
_entity.type
_entity.pdbx_description
1 polymer ?
#
loop_
_entity_poly.entity_id
_entity_poly.type
_entity_poly.pdbx_seq_one_letter_code
_entity_poly.pdbx_strand_id
1 'polypeptide(L)'
;EGIPRSFRGCLKGPESCNMGGRASKELAESQTVVRNLTAQLTKVMKDLEANRTKAVAAAELEKKVAELTSSLNKAKTDLEHNTGQLRLVEASKADAKRLQTQLDNAKERLEKEKETSSKAKTEAEKLKETAEKLAEERSELERTNADLLKEASSLLMPKGDHPTLGTLIKDMGHKQIYRADAISLLAQTQVWRKQRAFRPARAETIAKSKIKGTVPGWPGTITAAKIVPSG
;
A
#
# COMPACT_ATOMS: atom_id res chain seq x y z
N GLU A 1 -35.68 74.27 71.25
CA GLU A 1 -36.07 75.36 70.33
C GLU A 1 -37.56 75.19 70.05
N GLY A 2 -38.49 76.13 70.18
CA GLY A 2 -38.51 77.54 70.55
C GLY A 2 -40.02 77.88 70.71
N ILE A 3 -40.30 78.81 71.61
CA ILE A 3 -41.58 79.12 72.27
C ILE A 3 -42.52 79.97 71.33
N PRO A 4 -43.63 80.60 71.79
CA PRO A 4 -45.05 80.26 71.65
C PRO A 4 -45.89 81.39 70.98
N ARG A 5 -47.20 81.48 71.34
CA ARG A 5 -48.14 82.64 71.38
C ARG A 5 -49.37 82.39 70.48
N SER A 6 -50.61 82.80 70.75
CA SER A 6 -51.34 83.45 71.85
C SER A 6 -52.75 83.81 71.31
N PHE A 7 -53.67 84.26 72.20
CA PHE A 7 -54.98 84.94 71.96
C PHE A 7 -56.19 84.04 71.66
N ARG A 8 -57.21 83.90 72.54
CA ARG A 8 -58.12 84.84 73.26
C ARG A 8 -59.34 85.21 72.39
N GLY A 9 -60.56 84.89 72.87
CA GLY A 9 -61.79 85.49 72.36
C GLY A 9 -63.08 84.73 72.69
N CYS A 10 -63.69 85.02 73.84
CA CYS A 10 -65.10 84.71 74.12
C CYS A 10 -66.02 85.68 73.36
N LEU A 11 -67.07 85.19 72.70
CA LEU A 11 -68.31 85.93 72.47
C LEU A 11 -69.52 84.99 72.62
N LYS A 12 -70.47 85.41 73.47
CA LYS A 12 -71.74 84.77 73.76
C LYS A 12 -72.84 85.34 72.84
N GLY A 13 -73.58 84.43 72.18
CA GLY A 13 -74.99 84.53 71.74
C GLY A 13 -75.32 85.47 70.56
N PRO A 14 -76.56 85.43 70.00
CA PRO A 14 -77.62 84.43 70.10
C PRO A 14 -78.07 83.87 68.72
N GLU A 15 -79.03 82.95 68.77
CA GLU A 15 -79.78 82.33 67.68
C GLU A 15 -80.18 83.32 66.57
N SER A 16 -79.90 83.00 65.30
CA SER A 16 -80.73 83.44 64.17
C SER A 16 -80.42 82.69 62.86
N CYS A 17 -81.51 82.24 62.21
CA CYS A 17 -81.67 82.10 60.76
C CYS A 17 -80.92 80.97 60.03
N ASN A 18 -81.56 79.81 60.07
CA ASN A 18 -81.38 78.63 59.22
C ASN A 18 -81.70 78.91 57.73
N MET A 19 -80.78 79.52 56.97
CA MET A 19 -80.89 79.72 55.50
C MET A 19 -79.59 79.37 54.73
N GLY A 20 -78.66 78.59 55.32
CA GLY A 20 -77.41 78.14 54.69
C GLY A 20 -77.32 76.63 54.35
N GLY A 21 -78.38 75.86 54.65
CA GLY A 21 -78.33 74.39 54.67
C GLY A 21 -78.33 73.68 53.31
N ARG A 22 -78.75 74.32 52.21
CA ARG A 22 -78.73 73.69 50.86
C ARG A 22 -77.38 73.86 50.16
N ALA A 23 -76.84 75.09 50.12
CA ALA A 23 -75.53 75.35 49.50
C ALA A 23 -74.38 74.59 50.19
N SER A 24 -74.41 74.47 51.53
CA SER A 24 -73.42 73.67 52.26
C SER A 24 -73.57 72.16 52.06
N LYS A 25 -74.77 71.65 51.79
CA LYS A 25 -75.00 70.23 51.47
C LYS A 25 -74.51 69.89 50.06
N GLU A 26 -74.83 70.72 49.07
CA GLU A 26 -74.35 70.56 47.69
C GLU A 26 -72.81 70.69 47.62
N LEU A 27 -72.22 71.60 48.39
CA LEU A 27 -70.77 71.71 48.51
C LEU A 27 -70.16 70.46 49.18
N ALA A 28 -70.79 69.93 50.23
CA ALA A 28 -70.33 68.70 50.88
C ALA A 28 -70.43 67.48 49.95
N GLU A 29 -71.51 67.36 49.17
CA GLU A 29 -71.71 66.32 48.17
C GLU A 29 -70.70 66.46 47.00
N SER A 30 -70.44 67.68 46.54
CA SER A 30 -69.40 67.92 45.53
C SER A 30 -68.01 67.58 46.08
N GLN A 31 -67.71 67.93 47.34
CA GLN A 31 -66.44 67.57 47.99
C GLN A 31 -66.28 66.05 48.18
N THR A 32 -67.35 65.30 48.47
CA THR A 32 -67.27 63.83 48.55
C THR A 32 -67.05 63.22 47.17
N VAL A 33 -67.72 63.73 46.13
CA VAL A 33 -67.48 63.31 44.74
C VAL A 33 -66.04 63.58 44.33
N VAL A 34 -65.50 64.78 44.61
CA VAL A 34 -64.10 65.11 44.31
C VAL A 34 -63.13 64.20 45.07
N ARG A 35 -63.38 63.92 46.35
CA ARG A 35 -62.56 62.96 47.12
C ARG A 35 -62.61 61.55 46.56
N ASN A 36 -63.80 61.08 46.15
CA ASN A 36 -63.98 59.76 45.54
C ASN A 36 -63.27 59.67 44.18
N LEU A 37 -63.42 60.68 43.33
CA LEU A 37 -62.71 60.76 42.05
C LEU A 37 -61.20 60.84 42.25
N THR A 38 -60.72 61.60 43.25
CA THR A 38 -59.29 61.67 43.59
C THR A 38 -58.77 60.30 44.08
N ALA A 39 -59.55 59.59 44.91
CA ALA A 39 -59.21 58.24 45.37
C ALA A 39 -59.20 57.21 44.22
N GLN A 40 -60.14 57.31 43.29
CA GLN A 40 -60.15 56.47 42.08
C GLN A 40 -58.96 56.78 41.17
N LEU A 41 -58.64 58.06 40.97
CA LEU A 41 -57.52 58.49 40.12
C LEU A 41 -56.18 58.04 40.71
N THR A 42 -55.99 58.17 42.03
CA THR A 42 -54.78 57.64 42.70
C THR A 42 -54.68 56.12 42.64
N LYS A 43 -55.80 55.39 42.70
CA LYS A 43 -55.82 53.94 42.51
C LYS A 43 -55.40 53.56 41.08
N VAL A 44 -56.00 54.20 40.07
CA VAL A 44 -55.66 53.97 38.66
C VAL A 44 -54.20 54.29 38.37
N MET A 45 -53.65 55.37 38.97
CA MET A 45 -52.23 55.69 38.85
C MET A 45 -51.33 54.59 39.42
N LYS A 46 -51.65 54.05 40.61
CA LYS A 46 -50.90 52.93 41.21
C LYS A 46 -50.99 51.65 40.36
N ASP A 47 -52.17 51.34 39.84
CA ASP A 47 -52.36 50.18 38.97
C ASP A 47 -51.59 50.33 37.65
N LEU A 48 -51.53 51.56 37.09
CA LEU A 48 -50.77 51.86 35.88
C LEU A 48 -49.25 51.76 36.12
N GLU A 49 -48.75 52.22 37.27
CA GLU A 49 -47.35 52.02 37.67
C GLU A 49 -47.01 50.54 37.86
N ALA A 50 -47.88 49.77 38.52
CA ALA A 50 -47.72 48.33 38.69
C ALA A 50 -47.75 47.57 37.34
N ASN A 51 -48.58 48.00 36.40
CA ASN A 51 -48.59 47.43 35.05
C ASN A 51 -47.34 47.81 34.26
N ARG A 52 -46.83 49.04 34.43
CA ARG A 52 -45.58 49.47 33.81
C ARG A 52 -44.39 48.65 34.29
N THR A 53 -44.27 48.39 35.60
CA THR A 53 -43.15 47.57 36.12
C THR A 53 -43.25 46.11 35.65
N LYS A 54 -44.45 45.55 35.59
CA LYS A 54 -44.68 44.21 35.00
C LYS A 54 -44.29 44.16 33.52
N ALA A 55 -44.64 45.17 32.74
CA ALA A 55 -44.28 45.25 31.32
C ALA A 55 -42.76 45.34 31.12
N VAL A 56 -42.05 46.10 31.97
CA VAL A 56 -40.58 46.15 31.95
C VAL A 56 -39.96 44.79 32.29
N ALA A 57 -40.45 44.12 33.34
CA ALA A 57 -39.98 42.79 33.70
C ALA A 57 -40.24 41.73 32.60
N ALA A 58 -41.39 41.81 31.92
CA ALA A 58 -41.70 40.96 30.78
C ALA A 58 -40.73 41.19 29.61
N ALA A 59 -40.42 42.44 29.27
CA ALA A 59 -39.45 42.78 28.23
C ALA A 59 -38.03 42.29 28.56
N GLU A 60 -37.61 42.33 29.83
CA GLU A 60 -36.33 41.76 30.26
C GLU A 60 -36.30 40.24 30.14
N LEU A 61 -37.40 39.56 30.46
CA LEU A 61 -37.53 38.11 30.27
C LEU A 61 -37.47 37.74 28.79
N GLU A 62 -38.14 38.49 27.91
CA GLU A 62 -38.10 38.28 26.46
C GLU A 62 -36.67 38.41 25.91
N LYS A 63 -35.89 39.40 26.38
CA LYS A 63 -34.47 39.54 26.01
C LYS A 63 -33.65 38.31 26.43
N LYS A 64 -33.82 37.85 27.67
CA LYS A 64 -33.12 36.65 28.16
C LYS A 64 -33.51 35.39 27.38
N VAL A 65 -34.79 35.24 27.01
CA VAL A 65 -35.26 34.12 26.18
C VAL A 65 -34.62 34.17 24.80
N ALA A 66 -34.54 35.35 24.18
CA ALA A 66 -33.88 35.53 22.89
C ALA A 66 -32.37 35.20 22.96
N GLU A 67 -31.69 35.67 24.00
CA GLU A 67 -30.27 35.36 24.25
C GLU A 67 -30.05 33.86 24.43
N LEU A 68 -30.83 33.20 25.29
CA LEU A 68 -30.74 31.76 25.52
C LEU A 68 -31.03 30.96 24.26
N THR A 69 -32.01 31.38 23.47
CA THR A 69 -32.36 30.71 22.20
C THR A 69 -31.22 30.86 21.18
N SER A 70 -30.59 32.04 21.10
CA SER A 70 -29.43 32.26 20.25
C SER A 70 -28.23 31.39 20.68
N SER A 71 -28.00 31.26 22.00
CA SER A 71 -26.92 30.43 22.55
C SER A 71 -27.19 28.94 22.32
N LEU A 72 -28.44 28.50 22.46
CA LEU A 72 -28.84 27.13 22.21
C LEU A 72 -28.63 26.75 20.74
N ASN A 73 -29.00 27.64 19.81
CA ASN A 73 -28.80 27.40 18.39
C ASN A 73 -27.31 27.30 18.02
N LYS A 74 -26.46 28.16 18.61
CA LYS A 74 -25.00 28.06 18.43
C LYS A 74 -24.44 26.74 18.97
N ALA A 75 -24.82 26.36 20.19
CA ALA A 75 -24.39 25.09 20.78
C ALA A 75 -24.83 23.88 19.93
N LYS A 76 -26.02 23.95 19.33
CA LYS A 76 -26.52 22.92 18.42
C LYS A 76 -25.67 22.81 17.15
N THR A 77 -25.34 23.94 16.50
CA THR A 77 -24.49 23.93 15.30
C THR A 77 -23.09 23.42 15.60
N ASP A 78 -22.54 23.79 16.76
CA ASP A 78 -21.22 23.31 17.19
C ASP A 78 -21.22 21.81 17.45
N LEU A 79 -22.29 21.28 18.06
CA LEU A 79 -22.45 19.86 18.31
C LEU A 79 -22.55 19.07 17.00
N GLU A 80 -23.33 19.56 16.02
CA GLU A 80 -23.43 18.97 14.68
C GLU A 80 -22.07 18.97 13.96
N HIS A 81 -21.32 20.07 14.06
CA HIS A 81 -19.98 20.16 13.49
C HIS A 81 -19.02 19.16 14.13
N ASN A 82 -18.98 19.10 15.47
CA ASN A 82 -18.11 18.20 16.22
C ASN A 82 -18.46 16.73 15.98
N THR A 83 -19.75 16.39 15.87
CA THR A 83 -20.15 15.03 15.48
C THR A 83 -19.72 14.67 14.06
N GLY A 84 -19.75 15.63 13.14
CA GLY A 84 -19.18 15.47 11.80
C GLY A 84 -17.67 15.18 11.84
N GLN A 85 -16.90 15.96 12.60
CA GLN A 85 -15.46 15.75 12.77
C GLN A 85 -15.13 14.40 13.41
N LEU A 86 -15.87 13.97 14.44
CA LEU A 86 -15.66 12.68 15.08
C LEU A 86 -15.84 11.51 14.10
N ARG A 87 -16.85 11.57 13.24
CA ARG A 87 -17.07 10.55 12.19
C ARG A 87 -15.89 10.48 11.20
N LEU A 88 -15.31 11.62 10.84
CA LEU A 88 -14.12 11.66 9.97
C LEU A 88 -12.90 11.03 10.66
N VAL A 89 -12.70 11.32 11.95
CA VAL A 89 -11.62 10.72 12.73
C VAL A 89 -11.80 9.21 12.85
N GLU A 90 -13.02 8.74 13.12
CA GLU A 90 -13.33 7.30 13.17
C GLU A 90 -13.08 6.59 11.85
N ALA A 91 -13.48 7.20 10.72
CA ALA A 91 -13.20 6.68 9.39
C ALA A 91 -11.68 6.59 9.14
N SER A 92 -10.93 7.66 9.43
CA SER A 92 -9.47 7.67 9.26
C SER A 92 -8.77 6.63 10.15
N LYS A 93 -9.27 6.39 11.36
CA LYS A 93 -8.77 5.36 12.27
C LYS A 93 -9.04 3.96 11.75
N ALA A 94 -10.19 3.72 11.13
CA ALA A 94 -10.49 2.44 10.49
C ALA A 94 -9.54 2.16 9.31
N ASP A 95 -9.26 3.17 8.49
CA ASP A 95 -8.32 3.04 7.37
C ASP A 95 -6.88 2.86 7.85
N ALA A 96 -6.45 3.57 8.89
CA ALA A 96 -5.14 3.36 9.51
C ALA A 96 -4.96 1.92 10.00
N LYS A 97 -6.00 1.32 10.62
CA LYS A 97 -5.99 -0.09 11.02
C LYS A 97 -5.88 -1.03 9.83
N ARG A 98 -6.57 -0.76 8.72
CA ARG A 98 -6.47 -1.55 7.49
C ARG A 98 -5.08 -1.47 6.86
N LEU A 99 -4.49 -0.29 6.83
CA LEU A 99 -3.12 -0.12 6.33
C LEU A 99 -2.11 -0.83 7.23
N GLN A 100 -2.32 -0.80 8.54
CA GLN A 100 -1.47 -1.52 9.49
C GLN A 100 -1.50 -3.04 9.23
N THR A 101 -2.70 -3.63 9.05
CA THR A 101 -2.79 -5.06 8.75
C THR A 101 -2.20 -5.43 7.40
N GLN A 102 -2.34 -4.56 6.38
CA GLN A 102 -1.67 -4.74 5.09
C GLN A 102 -0.15 -4.73 5.22
N LEU A 103 0.39 -3.83 6.04
CA LEU A 103 1.82 -3.70 6.29
C LEU A 103 2.38 -4.92 7.01
N ASP A 104 1.66 -5.44 8.02
CA ASP A 104 2.06 -6.64 8.74
C ASP A 104 2.04 -7.88 7.83
N ASN A 105 1.00 -8.03 7.00
CA ASN A 105 0.93 -9.09 6.01
C ASN A 105 2.05 -8.99 4.96
N ALA A 106 2.40 -7.78 4.52
CA ALA A 106 3.47 -7.56 3.55
C ALA A 106 4.84 -7.91 4.15
N LYS A 107 5.09 -7.57 5.42
CA LYS A 107 6.29 -7.97 6.14
C LYS A 107 6.42 -9.48 6.25
N GLU A 108 5.34 -10.17 6.60
CA GLU A 108 5.34 -11.64 6.71
C GLU A 108 5.66 -12.30 5.37
N ARG A 109 5.09 -11.79 4.26
CA ARG A 109 5.41 -12.29 2.91
C ARG A 109 6.88 -12.10 2.56
N LEU A 110 7.42 -10.93 2.87
CA LEU A 110 8.81 -10.59 2.58
C LEU A 110 9.79 -11.46 3.38
N GLU A 111 9.48 -11.79 4.63
CA GLU A 111 10.30 -12.72 5.41
C GLU A 111 10.23 -14.16 4.85
N LYS A 112 9.04 -14.65 4.47
CA LYS A 112 8.91 -15.95 3.78
C LYS A 112 9.68 -15.99 2.47
N GLU A 113 9.68 -14.91 1.70
CA GLU A 113 10.43 -14.81 0.45
C GLU A 113 11.94 -14.79 0.68
N LYS A 114 12.42 -14.10 1.73
CA LYS A 114 13.83 -14.15 2.14
C LYS A 114 14.26 -15.56 2.54
N GLU A 115 13.46 -16.27 3.32
CA GLU A 115 13.75 -17.64 3.74
C GLU A 115 13.78 -18.61 2.57
N THR A 116 12.86 -18.48 1.62
CA THR A 116 12.85 -19.33 0.41
C THR A 116 14.02 -18.99 -0.51
N SER A 117 14.36 -17.70 -0.65
CA SER A 117 15.53 -17.26 -1.41
C SER A 117 16.85 -17.76 -0.78
N SER A 118 16.98 -17.72 0.54
CA SER A 118 18.19 -18.22 1.22
C SER A 118 18.34 -19.73 1.05
N LYS A 119 17.26 -20.51 1.22
CA LYS A 119 17.24 -21.95 0.94
C LYS A 119 17.64 -22.24 -0.51
N ALA A 120 17.01 -21.57 -1.47
CA ALA A 120 17.30 -21.73 -2.89
C ALA A 120 18.78 -21.40 -3.24
N LYS A 121 19.37 -20.38 -2.61
CA LYS A 121 20.80 -20.06 -2.78
C LYS A 121 21.69 -21.19 -2.27
N THR A 122 21.42 -21.73 -1.09
CA THR A 122 22.19 -22.85 -0.54
C THR A 122 22.06 -24.13 -1.38
N GLU A 123 20.88 -24.39 -1.95
CA GLU A 123 20.67 -25.52 -2.85
C GLU A 123 21.39 -25.32 -4.19
N ALA A 124 21.34 -24.11 -4.76
CA ALA A 124 22.06 -23.79 -5.98
C ALA A 124 23.59 -23.93 -5.82
N GLU A 125 24.13 -23.55 -4.66
CA GLU A 125 25.55 -23.70 -4.35
C GLU A 125 25.94 -25.19 -4.24
N LYS A 126 25.14 -26.00 -3.55
CA LYS A 126 25.34 -27.46 -3.48
C LYS A 126 25.28 -28.12 -4.87
N LEU A 127 24.32 -27.72 -5.70
CA LEU A 127 24.19 -28.24 -7.07
C LEU A 127 25.37 -27.84 -7.96
N LYS A 128 25.93 -26.65 -7.74
CA LYS A 128 27.13 -26.21 -8.46
C LYS A 128 28.34 -27.05 -8.06
N GLU A 129 28.53 -27.30 -6.77
CA GLU A 129 29.61 -28.15 -6.27
C GLU A 129 29.49 -29.60 -6.79
N THR A 130 28.28 -30.16 -6.83
CA THR A 130 28.08 -31.51 -7.39
C THR A 130 28.30 -31.55 -8.90
N ALA A 131 27.91 -30.50 -9.63
CA ALA A 131 28.16 -30.41 -11.07
C ALA A 131 29.66 -30.29 -11.39
N GLU A 132 30.43 -29.56 -10.58
CA GLU A 132 31.89 -29.45 -10.72
C GLU A 132 32.57 -30.80 -10.46
N LYS A 133 32.21 -31.49 -9.37
CA LYS A 133 32.72 -32.85 -9.07
C LYS A 133 32.43 -33.85 -10.18
N LEU A 134 31.20 -33.88 -10.69
CA LEU A 134 30.81 -34.76 -11.80
C LEU A 134 31.56 -34.42 -13.11
N ALA A 135 31.88 -33.14 -13.33
CA ALA A 135 32.66 -32.73 -14.50
C ALA A 135 34.12 -33.20 -14.39
N GLU A 136 34.71 -33.14 -13.19
CA GLU A 136 36.05 -33.67 -12.90
C GLU A 136 36.10 -35.18 -13.07
N GLU A 137 35.19 -35.92 -12.44
CA GLU A 137 35.08 -37.38 -12.58
C GLU A 137 34.92 -37.81 -14.04
N ARG A 138 34.08 -37.08 -14.80
CA ARG A 138 33.91 -37.34 -16.23
C ARG A 138 35.19 -37.09 -17.02
N SER A 139 35.93 -36.03 -16.71
CA SER A 139 37.23 -35.74 -17.34
C SER A 139 38.27 -36.81 -17.02
N GLU A 140 38.28 -37.32 -15.79
CA GLU A 140 39.17 -38.41 -15.38
C GLU A 140 38.84 -39.72 -16.11
N LEU A 141 37.56 -40.09 -16.17
CA LEU A 141 37.09 -41.25 -16.93
C LEU A 141 37.39 -41.13 -18.43
N GLU A 142 37.30 -39.93 -19.02
CA GLU A 142 37.69 -39.72 -20.41
C GLU A 142 39.20 -39.95 -20.63
N ARG A 143 40.05 -39.60 -19.66
CA ARG A 143 41.51 -39.86 -19.73
C ARG A 143 41.82 -41.34 -19.61
N THR A 144 41.27 -42.01 -18.60
CA THR A 144 41.51 -43.46 -18.38
C THR A 144 41.00 -44.29 -19.54
N ASN A 145 39.84 -43.96 -20.10
CA ASN A 145 39.33 -44.63 -21.30
C ASN A 145 40.23 -44.41 -22.52
N ALA A 146 40.80 -43.21 -22.70
CA ALA A 146 41.74 -42.95 -23.79
C ALA A 146 43.04 -43.76 -23.64
N ASP A 147 43.56 -43.87 -22.41
CA ASP A 147 44.77 -44.65 -22.13
C ASP A 147 44.55 -46.16 -22.34
N LEU A 148 43.42 -46.71 -21.88
CA LEU A 148 43.04 -48.10 -22.12
C LEU A 148 42.89 -48.41 -23.61
N LEU A 149 42.27 -47.51 -24.38
CA LEU A 149 42.15 -47.67 -25.82
C LEU A 149 43.51 -47.61 -26.53
N LYS A 150 44.45 -46.80 -26.02
CA LYS A 150 45.82 -46.72 -26.55
C LYS A 150 46.62 -47.99 -26.24
N GLU A 151 46.46 -48.56 -25.06
CA GLU A 151 47.08 -49.84 -24.67
C GLU A 151 46.49 -51.00 -25.49
N ALA A 152 45.17 -51.07 -25.63
CA ALA A 152 44.53 -52.08 -26.47
C ALA A 152 44.96 -51.96 -27.95
N SER A 153 45.07 -50.73 -28.47
CA SER A 153 45.57 -50.46 -29.82
C SER A 153 47.01 -50.93 -29.99
N SER A 154 47.91 -50.68 -29.03
CA SER A 154 49.32 -51.09 -29.14
C SER A 154 49.49 -52.61 -29.15
N LEU A 155 48.65 -53.36 -28.43
CA LEU A 155 48.64 -54.82 -28.41
C LEU A 155 48.12 -55.44 -29.71
N LEU A 156 47.15 -54.79 -30.35
CA LEU A 156 46.49 -55.30 -31.56
C LEU A 156 47.21 -54.91 -32.86
N MET A 157 48.11 -53.92 -32.81
CA MET A 157 48.79 -53.40 -33.99
C MET A 157 49.98 -54.29 -34.43
N PRO A 158 50.04 -54.73 -35.70
CA PRO A 158 51.19 -55.47 -36.22
C PRO A 158 52.45 -54.60 -36.28
N LYS A 159 53.63 -55.19 -35.99
CA LYS A 159 54.92 -54.49 -36.00
C LYS A 159 55.23 -53.95 -37.40
N GLY A 160 55.21 -52.63 -37.58
CA GLY A 160 55.53 -51.95 -38.84
C GLY A 160 54.51 -50.87 -39.26
N ASP A 161 53.34 -50.85 -38.65
CA ASP A 161 52.28 -49.88 -38.96
C ASP A 161 52.44 -48.55 -38.23
N HIS A 162 51.89 -47.47 -38.80
CA HIS A 162 51.94 -46.14 -38.20
C HIS A 162 51.06 -46.12 -36.93
N PRO A 163 51.58 -45.69 -35.75
CA PRO A 163 50.91 -45.86 -34.46
C PRO A 163 49.50 -45.23 -34.38
N THR A 164 49.27 -44.16 -35.15
CA THR A 164 47.99 -43.43 -35.17
C THR A 164 47.14 -43.69 -36.42
N LEU A 165 47.79 -44.07 -37.52
CA LEU A 165 47.17 -44.06 -38.86
C LEU A 165 47.05 -45.46 -39.46
N GLY A 166 47.63 -46.48 -38.83
CA GLY A 166 47.58 -47.87 -39.27
C GLY A 166 48.50 -48.18 -40.43
N THR A 167 48.10 -49.14 -41.26
CA THR A 167 48.90 -49.68 -42.36
C THR A 167 49.01 -48.69 -43.51
N LEU A 168 50.22 -48.47 -44.04
CA LEU A 168 50.41 -47.64 -45.24
C LEU A 168 49.85 -48.37 -46.47
N ILE A 169 48.86 -47.77 -47.13
CA ILE A 169 48.29 -48.31 -48.37
C ILE A 169 49.12 -47.85 -49.57
N LYS A 170 49.45 -46.55 -49.61
CA LYS A 170 50.13 -45.95 -50.76
C LYS A 170 50.90 -44.68 -50.38
N ASP A 171 52.13 -44.60 -50.84
CA ASP A 171 52.94 -43.38 -50.80
C ASP A 171 52.92 -42.70 -52.17
N MET A 172 52.58 -41.40 -52.20
CA MET A 172 52.57 -40.56 -53.40
C MET A 172 53.68 -39.48 -53.37
N GLY A 173 54.65 -39.59 -52.45
CA GLY A 173 55.77 -38.66 -52.26
C GLY A 173 55.37 -37.38 -51.52
N HIS A 174 54.27 -36.75 -51.89
CA HIS A 174 53.72 -35.55 -51.22
C HIS A 174 52.55 -35.88 -50.27
N LYS A 175 52.04 -37.12 -50.34
CA LYS A 175 50.90 -37.60 -49.53
C LYS A 175 51.03 -39.09 -49.28
N GLN A 176 50.91 -39.48 -48.02
CA GLN A 176 50.87 -40.88 -47.60
C GLN A 176 49.45 -41.24 -47.18
N ILE A 177 48.91 -42.30 -47.78
CA ILE A 177 47.55 -42.79 -47.52
C ILE A 177 47.63 -44.03 -46.65
N TYR A 178 46.96 -43.98 -45.50
CA TYR A 178 46.94 -45.09 -44.55
C TYR A 178 45.53 -45.67 -44.40
N ARG A 179 45.49 -46.98 -44.12
CA ARG A 179 44.31 -47.69 -43.64
C ARG A 179 44.23 -47.51 -42.13
N ALA A 180 43.44 -46.54 -41.70
CA ALA A 180 43.29 -46.29 -40.28
C ALA A 180 42.39 -47.34 -39.62
N ASP A 181 42.87 -47.89 -38.51
CA ASP A 181 42.04 -48.63 -37.59
C ASP A 181 41.15 -47.64 -36.80
N ALA A 182 39.86 -47.95 -36.72
CA ALA A 182 38.86 -47.09 -36.10
C ALA A 182 39.14 -46.91 -34.61
N ILE A 183 39.61 -47.96 -33.93
CA ILE A 183 39.91 -47.94 -32.49
C ILE A 183 41.09 -47.00 -32.23
N SER A 184 42.19 -47.18 -32.98
CA SER A 184 43.41 -46.38 -32.89
C SER A 184 43.16 -44.90 -33.21
N LEU A 185 42.35 -44.62 -34.24
CA LEU A 185 42.01 -43.26 -34.64
C LEU A 185 41.12 -42.59 -33.59
N LEU A 186 40.15 -43.32 -33.02
CA LEU A 186 39.34 -42.86 -31.91
C LEU A 186 40.26 -42.52 -30.72
N ALA A 187 41.05 -43.47 -30.23
CA ALA A 187 41.91 -43.29 -29.06
C ALA A 187 42.82 -42.04 -29.15
N GLN A 188 43.47 -41.83 -30.30
CA GLN A 188 44.59 -40.88 -30.39
C GLN A 188 44.23 -39.51 -30.94
N THR A 189 43.27 -39.39 -31.88
CA THR A 189 43.04 -38.11 -32.58
C THR A 189 41.88 -37.30 -32.01
N GLN A 190 41.11 -37.86 -31.07
CA GLN A 190 39.95 -37.22 -30.44
C GLN A 190 39.05 -36.48 -31.44
N VAL A 191 38.87 -37.04 -32.64
CA VAL A 191 38.25 -36.33 -33.77
C VAL A 191 36.87 -35.79 -33.40
N TRP A 192 36.14 -36.48 -32.52
CA TRP A 192 34.82 -36.07 -32.02
C TRP A 192 34.82 -34.72 -31.32
N ARG A 193 35.91 -34.27 -30.68
CA ARG A 193 35.99 -32.95 -30.05
C ARG A 193 35.96 -31.79 -31.04
N LYS A 194 36.43 -32.03 -32.28
CA LYS A 194 36.45 -31.04 -33.37
C LYS A 194 35.34 -31.28 -34.39
N GLN A 195 34.46 -32.25 -34.17
CA GLN A 195 33.34 -32.48 -35.08
C GLN A 195 32.36 -31.30 -35.00
N ARG A 196 31.98 -30.78 -36.17
CA ARG A 196 30.91 -29.79 -36.26
C ARG A 196 29.64 -30.40 -35.67
N ALA A 197 28.86 -29.59 -34.97
CA ALA A 197 27.55 -29.99 -34.45
C ALA A 197 26.74 -30.71 -35.54
N PHE A 198 26.15 -31.86 -35.16
CA PHE A 198 25.34 -32.67 -36.06
C PHE A 198 24.19 -31.83 -36.64
N ARG A 199 24.05 -31.82 -37.96
CA ARG A 199 22.99 -31.09 -38.68
C ARG A 199 22.10 -32.10 -39.41
N PRO A 200 20.89 -32.41 -38.89
CA PRO A 200 20.06 -33.51 -39.41
C PRO A 200 19.70 -33.33 -40.90
N ALA A 201 19.32 -32.12 -41.32
CA ALA A 201 18.98 -31.84 -42.72
C ALA A 201 20.14 -32.12 -43.70
N ARG A 202 21.39 -31.81 -43.29
CA ARG A 202 22.58 -32.09 -44.11
C ARG A 202 22.89 -33.59 -44.13
N ALA A 203 22.76 -34.28 -43.00
CA ALA A 203 22.97 -35.72 -42.90
C ALA A 203 22.00 -36.49 -43.81
N GLU A 204 20.72 -36.09 -43.83
CA GLU A 204 19.69 -36.69 -44.68
C GLU A 204 19.99 -36.50 -46.17
N THR A 205 20.45 -35.30 -46.56
CA THR A 205 20.85 -35.01 -47.94
C THR A 205 22.04 -35.86 -48.40
N ILE A 206 23.03 -36.05 -47.52
CA ILE A 206 24.19 -36.91 -47.78
C ILE A 206 23.76 -38.37 -47.90
N ALA A 207 22.90 -38.86 -47.00
CA ALA A 207 22.40 -40.23 -47.04
C ALA A 207 21.66 -40.52 -48.36
N LYS A 208 20.73 -39.65 -48.76
CA LYS A 208 20.01 -39.75 -50.06
C LYS A 208 20.97 -39.76 -51.25
N SER A 209 22.03 -38.95 -51.20
CA SER A 209 23.04 -38.86 -52.26
C SER A 209 23.93 -40.11 -52.32
N LYS A 210 24.27 -40.70 -51.17
CA LYS A 210 25.08 -41.92 -51.08
C LYS A 210 24.32 -43.18 -51.49
N ILE A 211 23.02 -43.25 -51.19
CA ILE A 211 22.13 -44.34 -51.65
C ILE A 211 22.06 -44.36 -53.19
N LYS A 212 22.11 -43.20 -53.85
CA LYS A 212 22.10 -43.10 -55.32
C LYS A 212 23.46 -43.31 -55.98
N GLY A 213 24.55 -43.28 -55.22
CA GLY A 213 25.91 -43.30 -55.76
C GLY A 213 26.46 -44.72 -55.92
N THR A 214 26.60 -45.19 -57.16
CA THR A 214 27.19 -46.49 -57.56
C THR A 214 28.72 -46.55 -57.39
N VAL A 215 29.29 -45.85 -56.41
CA VAL A 215 30.74 -45.89 -56.19
C VAL A 215 31.07 -47.18 -55.44
N PRO A 216 31.82 -48.12 -56.02
CA PRO A 216 32.19 -49.35 -55.35
C PRO A 216 33.24 -49.03 -54.27
N GLY A 217 32.77 -48.91 -53.05
CA GLY A 217 33.60 -48.74 -51.86
C GLY A 217 32.81 -49.22 -50.66
N TRP A 218 33.40 -50.12 -49.87
CA TRP A 218 32.75 -50.60 -48.66
C TRP A 218 32.44 -49.43 -47.73
N PRO A 219 31.16 -49.23 -47.33
CA PRO A 219 30.85 -48.23 -46.32
C PRO A 219 31.55 -48.62 -45.02
N GLY A 220 32.48 -47.77 -44.55
CA GLY A 220 33.16 -47.95 -43.27
C GLY A 220 34.69 -47.95 -43.32
N THR A 221 35.33 -47.94 -44.50
CA THR A 221 36.80 -47.81 -44.56
C THR A 221 37.23 -46.36 -44.31
N ILE A 222 37.86 -46.11 -43.16
CA ILE A 222 38.44 -44.81 -42.83
C ILE A 222 39.84 -44.75 -43.43
N THR A 223 40.04 -43.85 -44.39
CA THR A 223 41.36 -43.54 -44.95
C THR A 223 41.84 -42.21 -44.39
N ALA A 224 43.05 -42.21 -43.84
CA ALA A 224 43.69 -41.01 -43.31
C ALA A 224 44.88 -40.65 -44.19
N ALA A 225 45.05 -39.35 -44.47
CA ALA A 225 46.12 -38.84 -45.31
C ALA A 225 47.05 -37.95 -44.49
N LYS A 226 48.34 -38.27 -44.48
CA LYS A 226 49.38 -37.40 -43.95
C LYS A 226 49.97 -36.57 -45.09
N ILE A 227 49.95 -35.25 -44.94
CA ILE A 227 50.61 -34.33 -45.88
C ILE A 227 52.07 -34.25 -45.45
N VAL A 228 52.98 -34.60 -46.36
CA VAL A 228 54.42 -34.47 -46.12
C VAL A 228 54.84 -33.12 -46.72
N PRO A 229 55.32 -32.14 -45.92
CA PRO A 229 55.78 -30.88 -46.46
C PRO A 229 56.98 -31.14 -47.38
N SER A 230 56.90 -30.63 -48.61
CA SER A 230 58.03 -30.64 -49.55
C SER A 230 59.08 -29.68 -48.99
N GLY A 231 60.28 -30.19 -48.72
CA GLY A 231 61.45 -29.34 -48.48
C GLY A 231 61.88 -28.60 -49.73
#